data_AF-A0A1Y2BE00-F1
#
_entry.id   AF-A0A1Y2BE00-F1
#
_cell.length_a   1.000
_cell.length_b   1.000
_cell.length_c   1.000
_cell.angle_alpha   90.00
_cell.angle_beta   90.00
_cell.angle_gamma   90.00
#
_symmetry.space_group_name_H-M   'P 1'
#
loop_
_entity.id
_entity.type
_entity.pdbx_description
1 polymer ?
#
loop_
_entity_poly.entity_id
_entity_poly.type
_entity_poly.pdbx_seq_one_letter_code
_entity_poly.pdbx_strand_id
1 'polypeptide(L)'
;MMSAPLTIDRNKILGEGAYAMVYEGIYGGAQVAVKTFKRIATRDKELLDHIQKESTLRSILRHPNIVSFWGRGIDPITSDPCFIFERWGGSIYDTIRNEPPPPMSLRHTWLLDIAHALDYLHQQDPPIIHRDLKPDNIVIGLNDQRAVLADFGMNTIFSTHSSYSKELRQLHFFYTPPEAHQRGYRVTTEYDIFSFGMTMYYICTRHLPFEGETMIESKLCVSQWIHSGDRPPRNGTPYYERRVDSVADACWDLIERCWGQDPNNRPSWTKIIQALEELQNPAMQDATISTPPLTEEIKTLSIYQNSTASASHKFGNDTNASDALNQESTLTQKNTAVTVDELFENVEEWLLEHNFNRKSNEDLAETVMSFQMAADKGCAVAQYNLALCYLNGRGVDKSIAKAVEWYHKSADQGFAAAQYNLALFYLDTAPSNLIEGMKWLQVAASQEYVYAQYRLAWQYNEGQGIELNKEEAFKWFCKAAEQGHLEAMFMLGLRYSDGDGVEKDLARGVTWFQMAAEKGYDQAQASLGLAYMTGVGVPLDVKKAEFWLRKSVVQSNERASHYLGLLLANAPN
;
A
#
# COMPACT_ATOMS: atom_id res chain seq x y z
N MET A 1 35.33 23.07 -17.96
CA MET A 1 35.99 22.18 -16.99
C MET A 1 35.69 20.76 -17.42
N MET A 2 36.70 19.90 -17.60
CA MET A 2 36.44 18.48 -17.84
C MET A 2 35.71 17.95 -16.61
N SER A 3 34.46 17.49 -16.76
CA SER A 3 33.73 16.84 -15.69
C SER A 3 34.57 15.66 -15.18
N ALA A 4 34.73 15.53 -13.86
CA ALA A 4 35.43 14.38 -13.30
C ALA A 4 34.80 13.09 -13.85
N PRO A 5 35.60 12.07 -14.22
CA PRO A 5 35.07 10.87 -14.83
C PRO A 5 34.09 10.19 -13.85
N LEU A 6 32.87 9.97 -14.33
CA LEU A 6 31.83 9.22 -13.64
C LEU A 6 31.81 7.79 -14.18
N THR A 7 31.81 6.81 -13.28
CA THR A 7 31.51 5.41 -13.61
C THR A 7 30.33 4.95 -12.77
N ILE A 8 29.50 4.08 -13.33
CA ILE A 8 28.29 3.56 -12.70
C ILE A 8 28.35 2.04 -12.78
N ASP A 9 28.35 1.37 -11.62
CA ASP A 9 28.31 -0.08 -11.53
C ASP A 9 26.85 -0.56 -11.56
N ARG A 10 26.39 -0.98 -12.75
CA ARG A 10 25.02 -1.44 -12.96
C ARG A 10 24.68 -2.77 -12.26
N ASN A 11 25.70 -3.49 -11.78
CA ASN A 11 25.49 -4.73 -11.03
C ASN A 11 25.32 -4.46 -9.53
N LYS A 12 25.63 -3.26 -9.06
CA LYS A 12 25.43 -2.84 -7.66
C LYS A 12 24.33 -1.79 -7.53
N ILE A 13 23.10 -2.28 -7.40
CA ILE A 13 21.93 -1.45 -7.07
C ILE A 13 21.94 -1.14 -5.57
N LEU A 14 21.89 0.15 -5.25
CA LEU A 14 21.78 0.65 -3.87
C LEU A 14 20.33 0.99 -3.50
N GLY A 15 19.49 1.25 -4.48
CA GLY A 15 18.08 1.58 -4.27
C GLY A 15 17.30 1.63 -5.58
N GLU A 16 16.00 1.41 -5.51
CA GLU A 16 15.10 1.41 -6.65
C GLU A 16 13.79 2.12 -6.29
N GLY A 17 13.42 3.13 -7.08
CA GLY A 17 12.14 3.84 -6.98
C GLY A 17 11.33 3.74 -8.27
N ALA A 18 10.12 4.33 -8.32
CA ALA A 18 9.26 4.26 -9.51
C ALA A 18 9.91 4.90 -10.75
N TYR A 19 10.66 5.98 -10.54
CA TYR A 19 11.18 6.80 -11.63
C TYR A 19 12.71 6.79 -11.74
N ALA A 20 13.39 6.16 -10.78
CA ALA A 20 14.84 6.17 -10.70
C ALA A 20 15.42 4.88 -10.13
N MET A 21 16.67 4.63 -10.47
CA MET A 21 17.53 3.57 -9.95
C MET A 21 18.78 4.20 -9.37
N VAL A 22 19.16 3.81 -8.17
CA VAL A 22 20.39 4.25 -7.50
C VAL A 22 21.42 3.14 -7.58
N TYR A 23 22.58 3.45 -8.11
CA TYR A 23 23.70 2.51 -8.28
C TYR A 23 24.92 2.98 -7.50
N GLU A 24 25.81 2.05 -7.18
CA GLU A 24 27.16 2.41 -6.76
C GLU A 24 27.95 2.95 -7.96
N GLY A 25 28.79 3.95 -7.73
CA GLY A 25 29.63 4.52 -8.77
C GLY A 25 30.93 5.10 -8.21
N ILE A 26 31.78 5.57 -9.12
CA ILE A 26 32.99 6.32 -8.78
C ILE A 26 32.92 7.67 -9.48
N TYR A 27 33.09 8.76 -8.72
CA TYR A 27 33.16 10.12 -9.23
C TYR A 27 34.38 10.82 -8.65
N GLY A 28 35.29 11.27 -9.51
CA GLY A 28 36.53 11.93 -9.06
C GLY A 28 37.43 11.06 -8.17
N GLY A 29 37.34 9.73 -8.30
CA GLY A 29 38.09 8.75 -7.50
C GLY A 29 37.44 8.35 -6.18
N ALA A 30 36.30 8.96 -5.79
CA ALA A 30 35.56 8.59 -4.59
C ALA A 30 34.34 7.72 -4.92
N GLN A 31 34.00 6.80 -4.01
CA GLN A 31 32.75 6.03 -4.10
C GLN A 31 31.55 6.95 -3.87
N VAL A 32 30.54 6.82 -4.71
CA VAL A 32 29.32 7.64 -4.70
C VAL A 32 28.08 6.78 -4.92
N ALA A 33 26.94 7.31 -4.53
CA ALA A 33 25.65 6.80 -4.97
C ALA A 33 25.16 7.63 -6.17
N VAL A 34 24.76 6.95 -7.25
CA VAL A 34 24.37 7.58 -8.52
C VAL A 34 22.92 7.26 -8.82
N LYS A 35 22.04 8.27 -8.73
CA LYS A 35 20.63 8.15 -9.08
C LYS A 35 20.44 8.45 -10.57
N THR A 36 20.00 7.44 -11.29
CA THR A 36 19.71 7.48 -12.74
C THR A 36 18.21 7.31 -12.96
N PHE A 37 17.66 7.83 -14.04
CA PHE A 37 16.21 7.85 -14.28
C PHE A 37 15.76 6.72 -15.20
N LYS A 38 14.61 6.11 -14.91
CA LYS A 38 14.09 4.93 -15.65
C LYS A 38 13.54 5.29 -17.03
N ARG A 39 13.19 6.55 -17.27
CA ARG A 39 12.78 7.07 -18.59
C ARG A 39 13.95 7.86 -19.18
N ILE A 40 14.06 7.83 -20.51
CA ILE A 40 15.06 8.61 -21.25
C ILE A 40 14.70 10.09 -21.10
N ALA A 41 15.33 10.77 -20.15
CA ALA A 41 15.01 12.15 -19.79
C ALA A 41 15.24 13.09 -20.98
N THR A 42 16.25 12.83 -21.82
CA THR A 42 16.49 13.62 -23.04
C THR A 42 15.31 13.65 -24.04
N ARG A 43 14.34 12.72 -23.92
CA ARG A 43 13.13 12.65 -24.74
C ARG A 43 11.87 13.12 -24.00
N ASP A 44 12.00 13.55 -22.76
CA ASP A 44 10.90 13.99 -21.88
C ASP A 44 11.24 15.36 -21.26
N LYS A 45 10.72 16.42 -21.89
CA LYS A 45 10.98 17.81 -21.49
C LYS A 45 10.47 18.11 -20.09
N GLU A 46 9.38 17.48 -19.66
CA GLU A 46 8.85 17.64 -18.32
C GLU A 46 9.82 17.02 -17.32
N LEU A 47 10.26 15.78 -17.53
CA LEU A 47 11.23 15.11 -16.66
C LEU A 47 12.53 15.92 -16.51
N LEU A 48 13.04 16.54 -17.59
CA LEU A 48 14.24 17.40 -17.52
C LEU A 48 14.04 18.64 -16.64
N ASP A 49 12.89 19.32 -16.75
CA ASP A 49 12.58 20.48 -15.92
C ASP A 49 12.50 20.10 -14.43
N HIS A 50 11.95 18.92 -14.12
CA HIS A 50 11.91 18.39 -12.76
C HIS A 50 13.29 18.06 -12.22
N ILE A 51 14.12 17.37 -13.00
CA ILE A 51 15.52 17.09 -12.65
C ILE A 51 16.27 18.39 -12.35
N GLN A 52 16.03 19.44 -13.14
CA GLN A 52 16.62 20.75 -12.89
C GLN A 52 16.15 21.33 -11.55
N LYS A 53 14.84 21.35 -11.28
CA LYS A 53 14.27 21.84 -10.02
C LYS A 53 14.78 21.09 -8.79
N GLU A 54 14.79 19.76 -8.83
CA GLU A 54 15.31 18.93 -7.72
C GLU A 54 16.80 19.21 -7.48
N SER A 55 17.59 19.31 -8.55
CA SER A 55 19.03 19.61 -8.41
C SER A 55 19.29 20.97 -7.77
N THR A 56 18.50 21.98 -8.12
CA THR A 56 18.58 23.33 -7.52
C THR A 56 18.24 23.27 -6.03
N LEU A 57 17.11 22.63 -5.68
CA LEU A 57 16.70 22.46 -4.28
C LEU A 57 17.79 21.75 -3.46
N ARG A 58 18.32 20.63 -3.96
CA ARG A 58 19.34 19.85 -3.25
C ARG A 58 20.68 20.56 -3.14
N SER A 59 21.02 21.42 -4.11
CA SER A 59 22.29 22.15 -4.11
C SER A 59 22.44 23.13 -2.94
N ILE A 60 21.33 23.59 -2.35
CA ILE A 60 21.33 24.56 -1.24
C ILE A 60 21.17 23.93 0.14
N LEU A 61 20.69 22.68 0.23
CA LEU A 61 20.43 22.01 1.50
C LEU A 61 21.72 21.43 2.09
N ARG A 62 21.99 21.74 3.36
CA ARG A 62 23.17 21.27 4.09
C ARG A 62 22.78 20.91 5.52
N HIS A 63 22.76 19.63 5.83
CA HIS A 63 22.49 19.11 7.16
C HIS A 63 23.20 17.75 7.33
N PRO A 64 23.80 17.44 8.50
CA PRO A 64 24.53 16.19 8.71
C PRO A 64 23.68 14.93 8.53
N ASN A 65 22.37 15.03 8.81
CA ASN A 65 21.40 13.94 8.68
C ASN A 65 20.57 14.01 7.39
N ILE A 66 21.06 14.70 6.35
CA ILE A 66 20.46 14.72 5.01
C ILE A 66 21.50 14.28 4.00
N VAL A 67 21.12 13.41 3.05
CA VAL A 67 22.07 12.87 2.08
C VAL A 67 22.74 14.01 1.30
N SER A 68 24.07 14.04 1.37
CA SER A 68 24.89 15.07 0.72
C SER A 68 24.82 14.95 -0.79
N PHE A 69 24.25 15.95 -1.45
CA PHE A 69 24.19 16.06 -2.90
C PHE A 69 25.47 16.69 -3.46
N TRP A 70 26.22 15.93 -4.25
CA TRP A 70 27.51 16.36 -4.83
C TRP A 70 27.33 17.10 -6.16
N GLY A 71 26.20 16.87 -6.83
CA GLY A 71 25.83 17.58 -8.04
C GLY A 71 25.25 16.66 -9.12
N ARG A 72 25.26 17.15 -10.35
CA ARG A 72 24.74 16.44 -11.52
C ARG A 72 25.89 15.80 -12.30
N GLY A 73 25.65 14.61 -12.83
CA GLY A 73 26.50 13.94 -13.79
C GLY A 73 25.76 13.63 -15.10
N ILE A 74 26.48 13.07 -16.05
CA ILE A 74 25.91 12.47 -17.25
C ILE A 74 26.19 10.98 -17.19
N ASP A 75 25.14 10.19 -17.37
CA ASP A 75 25.22 8.74 -17.47
C ASP A 75 26.07 8.34 -18.69
N PRO A 76 27.21 7.65 -18.51
CA PRO A 76 28.09 7.33 -19.63
C PRO A 76 27.47 6.41 -20.69
N ILE A 77 26.43 5.65 -20.32
CA ILE A 77 25.78 4.68 -21.21
C ILE A 77 24.58 5.31 -21.90
N THR A 78 23.68 5.94 -21.13
CA THR A 78 22.42 6.47 -21.69
C THR A 78 22.54 7.91 -22.17
N SER A 79 23.60 8.63 -21.77
CA SER A 79 23.75 10.08 -21.96
C SER A 79 22.67 10.93 -21.27
N ASP A 80 21.86 10.33 -20.38
CA ASP A 80 20.87 11.06 -19.60
C ASP A 80 21.51 11.74 -18.37
N PRO A 81 20.93 12.85 -17.88
CA PRO A 81 21.35 13.44 -16.62
C PRO A 81 21.15 12.47 -15.45
N CYS A 82 22.08 12.47 -14.50
CA CYS A 82 21.98 11.72 -13.26
C CYS A 82 22.38 12.59 -12.06
N PHE A 83 22.02 12.15 -10.85
CA PHE A 83 22.43 12.79 -9.61
C PHE A 83 23.51 11.98 -8.90
N ILE A 84 24.47 12.71 -8.36
CA ILE A 84 25.60 12.15 -7.62
C ILE A 84 25.45 12.57 -6.16
N PHE A 85 25.50 11.58 -5.28
CA PHE A 85 25.38 11.75 -3.84
C PHE A 85 26.56 11.11 -3.13
N GLU A 86 26.75 11.47 -1.87
CA GLU A 86 27.62 10.70 -0.97
C GLU A 86 27.19 9.23 -0.94
N ARG A 87 28.12 8.32 -0.67
CA ARG A 87 27.82 6.90 -0.51
C ARG A 87 27.39 6.61 0.94
N TRP A 88 26.22 5.99 1.10
CA TRP A 88 25.70 5.49 2.39
C TRP A 88 25.82 3.97 2.49
N GLY A 89 25.37 3.36 3.59
CA GLY A 89 25.29 1.91 3.82
C GLY A 89 23.93 1.34 3.38
N GLY A 90 23.33 0.50 4.23
CA GLY A 90 21.96 -0.01 4.04
C GLY A 90 20.90 0.99 4.51
N SER A 91 19.64 0.68 4.21
CA SER A 91 18.49 1.41 4.78
C SER A 91 18.25 1.03 6.24
N ILE A 92 17.49 1.84 7.00
CA ILE A 92 16.99 1.42 8.32
C ILE A 92 16.11 0.19 8.20
N TYR A 93 15.32 0.08 7.12
CA TYR A 93 14.48 -1.08 6.85
C TYR A 93 15.28 -2.39 6.92
N ASP A 94 16.41 -2.46 6.23
CA ASP A 94 17.28 -3.63 6.20
C ASP A 94 18.07 -3.78 7.51
N THR A 95 18.65 -2.68 8.00
CA THR A 95 19.59 -2.69 9.12
C THR A 95 18.93 -3.18 10.42
N ILE A 96 17.66 -2.87 10.63
CA ILE A 96 16.97 -3.27 11.86
C ILE A 96 16.67 -4.78 11.95
N ARG A 97 16.69 -5.46 10.80
CA ARG A 97 16.43 -6.90 10.66
C ARG A 97 17.68 -7.73 10.86
N ASN A 98 18.84 -7.11 11.07
CA ASN A 98 20.08 -7.79 11.43
C ASN A 98 19.90 -8.58 12.73
N GLU A 99 20.65 -9.67 12.86
CA GLU A 99 20.70 -10.47 14.08
C GLU A 99 22.17 -10.53 14.58
N PRO A 100 22.47 -10.01 15.80
CA PRO A 100 21.54 -9.38 16.73
C PRO A 100 21.03 -8.02 16.22
N PRO A 101 19.81 -7.62 16.59
CA PRO A 101 19.26 -6.35 16.12
C PRO A 101 20.01 -5.17 16.76
N PRO A 102 20.01 -3.99 16.12
CA PRO A 102 20.56 -2.78 16.70
C PRO A 102 19.98 -2.52 18.10
N PRO A 103 20.80 -2.10 19.09
CA PRO A 103 20.31 -1.84 20.44
C PRO A 103 19.36 -0.64 20.45
N MET A 104 18.38 -0.65 21.37
CA MET A 104 17.36 0.41 21.45
C MET A 104 17.96 1.82 21.58
N SER A 105 19.10 1.95 22.26
CA SER A 105 19.82 3.23 22.38
C SER A 105 20.24 3.80 21.02
N LEU A 106 20.78 2.96 20.12
CA LEU A 106 21.14 3.38 18.76
C LEU A 106 19.89 3.73 17.93
N ARG A 107 18.80 2.98 18.14
CA ARG A 107 17.52 3.26 17.47
C ARG A 107 16.95 4.61 17.90
N HIS A 108 17.04 4.98 19.18
CA HIS A 108 16.67 6.32 19.66
C HIS A 108 17.57 7.41 19.04
N THR A 109 18.88 7.15 18.90
CA THR A 109 19.78 8.09 18.18
C THR A 109 19.35 8.30 16.74
N TRP A 110 18.98 7.23 16.02
CA TRP A 110 18.46 7.37 14.66
C TRP A 110 17.18 8.20 14.59
N LEU A 111 16.26 8.02 15.54
CA LEU A 111 15.04 8.84 15.61
C LEU A 111 15.35 10.33 15.82
N LEU A 112 16.32 10.64 16.68
CA LEU A 112 16.77 12.01 16.94
C LEU A 112 17.42 12.64 15.70
N ASP A 113 18.31 11.91 15.03
CA ASP A 113 18.94 12.29 13.75
C ASP A 113 17.89 12.67 12.69
N ILE A 114 16.85 11.83 12.53
CA ILE A 114 15.78 12.04 11.55
C ILE A 114 14.90 13.23 11.96
N ALA A 115 14.59 13.39 13.26
CA ALA A 115 13.79 14.51 13.75
C ALA A 115 14.47 15.85 13.46
N HIS A 116 15.78 15.96 13.70
CA HIS A 116 16.56 17.15 13.34
C HIS A 116 16.59 17.41 11.82
N ALA A 117 16.71 16.37 11.00
CA ALA A 117 16.67 16.52 9.54
C ALA A 117 15.32 17.06 9.04
N LEU A 118 14.21 16.54 9.57
CA LEU A 118 12.86 16.97 9.18
C LEU A 118 12.55 18.38 9.68
N ASP A 119 12.93 18.72 10.91
CA ASP A 119 12.83 20.08 11.44
C ASP A 119 13.58 21.09 10.56
N TYR A 120 14.82 20.76 10.16
CA TYR A 120 15.60 21.58 9.22
C TYR A 120 14.90 21.77 7.87
N LEU A 121 14.32 20.72 7.28
CA LEU A 121 13.59 20.81 6.02
C LEU A 121 12.32 21.69 6.15
N HIS A 122 11.63 21.59 7.27
CA HIS A 122 10.39 22.33 7.53
C HIS A 122 10.64 23.81 7.82
N GLN A 123 11.84 24.17 8.28
CA GLN A 123 12.27 25.56 8.49
C GLN A 123 12.71 26.29 7.20
N GLN A 124 12.78 25.60 6.06
CA GLN A 124 13.08 26.25 4.78
C GLN A 124 11.93 27.17 4.33
N ASP A 125 12.22 28.11 3.42
CA ASP A 125 11.22 29.02 2.84
C ASP A 125 11.10 28.85 1.32
N PRO A 126 9.99 28.27 0.81
CA PRO A 126 8.89 27.67 1.55
C PRO A 126 9.30 26.34 2.23
N PRO A 127 8.55 25.87 3.25
CA PRO A 127 8.82 24.61 3.93
C PRO A 127 8.93 23.43 2.97
N ILE A 128 9.98 22.61 3.13
CA ILE A 128 10.17 21.41 2.33
C ILE A 128 9.55 20.23 3.08
N ILE A 129 8.45 19.70 2.56
CA ILE A 129 7.77 18.54 3.14
C ILE A 129 8.25 17.28 2.41
N HIS A 130 8.69 16.27 3.17
CA HIS A 130 9.29 15.04 2.68
C HIS A 130 8.28 14.19 1.88
N ARG A 131 7.08 13.97 2.44
CA ARG A 131 5.92 13.29 1.82
C ARG A 131 6.03 11.79 1.55
N ASP A 132 7.21 11.21 1.69
CA ASP A 132 7.42 9.75 1.58
C ASP A 132 8.36 9.26 2.68
N LEU A 133 8.21 9.75 3.91
CA LEU A 133 9.06 9.32 5.01
C LEU A 133 8.69 7.89 5.42
N LYS A 134 9.66 6.99 5.32
CA LYS A 134 9.54 5.57 5.67
C LYS A 134 10.94 4.98 5.93
N PRO A 135 11.04 3.82 6.60
CA PRO A 135 12.32 3.18 6.91
C PRO A 135 13.28 2.99 5.71
N ASP A 136 12.77 2.76 4.50
CA ASP A 136 13.58 2.63 3.28
C ASP A 136 14.27 3.93 2.86
N ASN A 137 13.63 5.08 3.11
CA ASN A 137 14.13 6.41 2.73
C ASN A 137 15.05 7.01 3.81
N ILE A 138 15.43 6.22 4.81
CA ILE A 138 16.42 6.57 5.80
C ILE A 138 17.59 5.59 5.67
N VAL A 139 18.75 6.12 5.36
CA VAL A 139 19.97 5.34 5.09
C VAL A 139 20.99 5.56 6.20
N ILE A 140 21.81 4.54 6.44
CA ILE A 140 22.82 4.59 7.51
C ILE A 140 24.16 5.03 6.93
N GLY A 141 24.86 5.97 7.57
CA GLY A 141 26.21 6.36 7.17
C GLY A 141 27.20 5.18 7.22
N LEU A 142 28.06 5.07 6.20
CA LEU A 142 28.97 3.92 6.06
C LEU A 142 29.91 3.71 7.27
N ASN A 143 30.34 4.81 7.90
CA ASN A 143 31.45 4.79 8.86
C ASN A 143 31.06 5.22 10.28
N ASP A 144 29.89 5.81 10.47
CA ASP A 144 29.50 6.49 11.71
C ASP A 144 28.11 6.09 12.23
N GLN A 145 27.42 5.16 11.56
CA GLN A 145 26.10 4.67 11.94
C GLN A 145 25.03 5.77 12.07
N ARG A 146 25.28 6.98 11.55
CA ARG A 146 24.32 8.09 11.60
C ARG A 146 23.12 7.78 10.70
N ALA A 147 21.91 8.14 11.12
CA ALA A 147 20.76 8.08 10.23
C ALA A 147 20.75 9.32 9.32
N VAL A 148 20.54 9.10 8.02
CA VAL A 148 20.57 10.12 6.98
C VAL A 148 19.29 10.02 6.15
N LEU A 149 18.58 11.14 6.03
CA LEU A 149 17.34 11.24 5.27
C LEU A 149 17.63 11.35 3.77
N ALA A 150 17.02 10.46 2.98
CA ALA A 150 17.18 10.35 1.53
C ALA A 150 15.84 10.63 0.80
N ASP A 151 15.90 10.80 -0.52
CA ASP A 151 14.71 10.78 -1.41
C ASP A 151 13.52 11.71 -1.07
N PHE A 152 13.81 12.97 -0.71
CA PHE A 152 12.82 14.06 -0.59
C PHE A 152 12.75 14.99 -1.83
N GLY A 153 11.62 15.68 -2.00
CA GLY A 153 11.52 16.88 -2.87
C GLY A 153 10.84 16.76 -4.24
N MET A 154 10.36 15.58 -4.68
CA MET A 154 9.76 15.43 -6.04
C MET A 154 8.35 14.80 -6.12
N ASN A 155 7.62 14.62 -5.02
CA ASN A 155 6.27 14.04 -5.07
C ASN A 155 5.14 15.04 -5.42
N THR A 156 5.45 16.16 -6.07
CA THR A 156 4.47 17.25 -6.31
C THR A 156 3.74 17.21 -7.65
N ILE A 157 4.17 16.46 -8.66
CA ILE A 157 3.50 16.50 -9.99
C ILE A 157 3.18 15.11 -10.61
N PHE A 158 3.93 14.05 -10.31
CA PHE A 158 3.60 12.68 -10.79
C PHE A 158 2.61 11.92 -9.87
N SER A 159 1.97 12.58 -8.91
CA SER A 159 1.08 11.92 -7.94
C SER A 159 -0.30 11.54 -8.50
N THR A 160 -0.59 11.79 -9.77
CA THR A 160 -1.61 11.02 -10.48
C THR A 160 -0.99 9.69 -10.93
N HIS A 161 -1.16 8.67 -10.08
CA HIS A 161 -0.79 7.27 -10.30
C HIS A 161 0.68 6.96 -10.00
N SER A 162 0.95 6.77 -8.70
CA SER A 162 2.02 5.91 -8.22
C SER A 162 1.78 4.46 -8.67
N SER A 163 2.09 4.16 -9.93
CA SER A 163 2.16 2.78 -10.41
C SER A 163 3.44 2.15 -9.87
N TYR A 164 3.31 1.41 -8.75
CA TYR A 164 4.39 0.59 -8.22
C TYR A 164 4.07 -0.88 -8.47
N SER A 165 5.07 -1.62 -8.94
CA SER A 165 5.15 -3.08 -8.95
C SER A 165 6.42 -3.48 -8.20
N LYS A 166 6.50 -4.58 -7.45
CA LYS A 166 5.45 -5.43 -6.86
C LYS A 166 6.04 -6.14 -5.62
N GLU A 167 5.08 -6.48 -4.75
CA GLU A 167 5.10 -7.46 -3.67
C GLU A 167 5.98 -7.13 -2.44
N LEU A 168 5.27 -6.69 -1.40
CA LEU A 168 5.66 -6.26 -0.05
C LEU A 168 6.35 -4.90 0.10
N ARG A 169 6.95 -4.31 -0.94
CA ARG A 169 7.50 -2.93 -0.89
C ARG A 169 6.49 -1.80 -1.13
N GLN A 170 5.19 -2.12 -1.12
CA GLN A 170 4.11 -1.19 -1.50
C GLN A 170 3.39 -0.54 -0.31
N LEU A 171 3.98 -0.53 0.88
CA LEU A 171 3.28 -0.09 2.09
C LEU A 171 3.38 1.43 2.34
N HIS A 172 3.54 2.25 1.29
CA HIS A 172 3.57 3.71 1.43
C HIS A 172 2.34 4.24 2.19
N PHE A 173 1.18 3.60 1.97
CA PHE A 173 -0.07 3.96 2.63
C PHE A 173 -0.08 3.80 4.15
N PHE A 174 0.86 3.04 4.75
CA PHE A 174 1.00 3.00 6.21
C PHE A 174 1.49 4.32 6.78
N TYR A 175 2.38 4.98 6.03
CA TYR A 175 3.05 6.19 6.45
C TYR A 175 2.29 7.44 5.99
N THR A 176 1.34 7.28 5.05
CA THR A 176 0.47 8.37 4.59
C THR A 176 -0.56 8.74 5.67
N PRO A 177 -0.64 10.01 6.09
CA PRO A 177 -1.62 10.45 7.09
C PRO A 177 -3.05 10.42 6.54
N PRO A 178 -4.05 10.31 7.42
CA PRO A 178 -5.46 10.20 7.02
C PRO A 178 -5.95 11.44 6.24
N GLU A 179 -5.47 12.64 6.56
CA GLU A 179 -5.88 13.85 5.86
C GLU A 179 -5.33 13.98 4.44
N ALA A 180 -4.29 13.21 4.06
CA ALA A 180 -3.67 13.30 2.74
C ALA A 180 -4.62 12.99 1.58
N HIS A 181 -5.68 12.23 1.84
CA HIS A 181 -6.65 11.81 0.83
C HIS A 181 -7.87 12.74 0.75
N GLN A 182 -7.93 13.77 1.61
CA GLN A 182 -8.98 14.79 1.60
C GLN A 182 -8.87 15.66 0.35
N ARG A 183 -10.02 15.96 -0.26
CA ARG A 183 -10.06 16.77 -1.48
C ARG A 183 -9.60 18.19 -1.19
N GLY A 184 -8.63 18.68 -1.96
CA GLY A 184 -8.08 20.02 -1.79
C GLY A 184 -7.10 20.14 -0.62
N TYR A 185 -6.72 19.03 0.00
CA TYR A 185 -5.68 19.01 1.02
C TYR A 185 -4.39 19.63 0.47
N ARG A 186 -3.90 20.64 1.20
CA ARG A 186 -2.58 21.22 0.97
C ARG A 186 -1.64 20.54 1.92
N VAL A 187 -0.61 19.90 1.38
CA VAL A 187 0.39 19.22 2.20
C VAL A 187 1.01 20.21 3.18
N THR A 188 1.02 19.84 4.45
CA THR A 188 1.62 20.60 5.54
C THR A 188 2.74 19.81 6.22
N THR A 189 3.44 20.43 7.15
CA THR A 189 4.51 19.83 7.96
C THR A 189 4.03 18.65 8.81
N GLU A 190 2.76 18.68 9.22
CA GLU A 190 2.10 17.62 10.02
C GLU A 190 2.02 16.28 9.27
N TYR A 191 2.14 16.30 7.94
CA TYR A 191 2.21 15.09 7.12
C TYR A 191 3.41 14.23 7.52
N ASP A 192 4.59 14.84 7.62
CA ASP A 192 5.81 14.12 7.94
C ASP A 192 5.85 13.72 9.42
N ILE A 193 5.18 14.48 10.32
CA ILE A 193 5.06 14.10 11.74
C ILE A 193 4.28 12.79 11.90
N PHE A 194 3.19 12.61 11.15
CA PHE A 194 2.47 11.33 11.13
C PHE A 194 3.33 10.19 10.58
N SER A 195 3.98 10.44 9.43
CA SER A 195 4.87 9.47 8.79
C SER A 195 6.01 9.07 9.73
N PHE A 196 6.49 10.02 10.55
CA PHE A 196 7.51 9.83 11.56
C PHE A 196 7.01 8.93 12.68
N GLY A 197 5.80 9.12 13.20
CA GLY A 197 5.19 8.22 14.19
C GLY A 197 5.09 6.76 13.72
N MET A 198 4.67 6.55 12.48
CA MET A 198 4.63 5.20 11.86
C MET A 198 6.03 4.61 11.64
N THR A 199 7.01 5.45 11.31
CA THR A 199 8.42 5.06 11.18
C THR A 199 9.03 4.71 12.54
N MET A 200 8.72 5.47 13.59
CA MET A 200 9.10 5.19 14.96
C MET A 200 8.58 3.83 15.43
N TYR A 201 7.32 3.50 15.13
CA TYR A 201 6.76 2.19 15.45
C TYR A 201 7.62 1.06 14.91
N TYR A 202 7.98 1.09 13.62
CA TYR A 202 8.84 0.07 13.01
C TYR A 202 10.23 0.04 13.65
N ILE A 203 10.83 1.22 13.87
CA ILE A 203 12.16 1.34 14.47
C ILE A 203 12.19 0.79 15.91
N CYS A 204 11.17 1.04 16.71
CA CYS A 204 11.17 0.59 18.10
C CYS A 204 10.76 -0.88 18.22
N THR A 205 9.79 -1.35 17.43
CA THR A 205 9.21 -2.69 17.62
C THR A 205 9.83 -3.76 16.71
N ARG A 206 10.41 -3.37 15.57
CA ARG A 206 10.79 -4.24 14.44
C ARG A 206 9.64 -4.96 13.75
N HIS A 207 8.40 -4.55 14.04
CA HIS A 207 7.21 -5.03 13.37
C HIS A 207 6.73 -4.02 12.34
N LEU A 208 6.22 -4.51 11.22
CA LEU A 208 5.58 -3.65 10.25
C LEU A 208 4.29 -3.06 10.85
N PRO A 209 3.95 -1.78 10.58
CA PRO A 209 2.64 -1.25 10.95
C PRO A 209 1.53 -2.16 10.38
N PHE A 210 0.55 -2.52 11.23
CA PHE A 210 -0.60 -3.35 10.84
C PHE A 210 -0.24 -4.73 10.24
N GLU A 211 0.91 -5.30 10.61
CA GLU A 211 1.38 -6.62 10.15
C GLU A 211 0.43 -7.76 10.54
N GLY A 212 0.08 -8.65 9.61
CA GLY A 212 -0.77 -9.83 9.87
C GLY A 212 -1.49 -10.35 8.62
N GLU A 213 -2.15 -11.52 8.74
CA GLU A 213 -2.85 -12.20 7.63
C GLU A 213 -3.85 -11.28 6.90
N THR A 214 -4.60 -10.48 7.64
CA THR A 214 -5.57 -9.53 7.06
C THR A 214 -4.93 -8.45 6.18
N MET A 215 -3.68 -8.07 6.44
CA MET A 215 -2.90 -7.14 5.59
C MET A 215 -2.40 -7.83 4.31
N ILE A 216 -2.05 -9.11 4.41
CA ILE A 216 -1.64 -9.95 3.27
C ILE A 216 -2.83 -10.14 2.32
N GLU A 217 -4.02 -10.38 2.88
CA GLU A 217 -5.26 -10.66 2.15
C GLU A 217 -5.94 -9.40 1.57
N SER A 218 -5.77 -8.22 2.18
CA SER A 218 -6.39 -6.97 1.70
C SER A 218 -5.53 -5.73 1.94
N LYS A 219 -4.58 -5.49 1.04
CA LYS A 219 -3.60 -4.38 1.12
C LYS A 219 -4.24 -2.98 1.19
N LEU A 220 -5.43 -2.78 0.62
CA LEU A 220 -6.14 -1.50 0.64
C LEU A 220 -6.89 -1.20 1.95
N CYS A 221 -7.12 -2.21 2.80
CA CYS A 221 -7.83 -2.04 4.07
C CYS A 221 -7.04 -1.21 5.08
N VAL A 222 -5.70 -1.24 5.05
CA VAL A 222 -4.90 -0.51 6.05
C VAL A 222 -5.03 1.01 5.91
N SER A 223 -5.10 1.51 4.67
CA SER A 223 -5.40 2.93 4.46
C SER A 223 -6.73 3.28 5.10
N GLN A 224 -7.77 2.48 4.89
CA GLN A 224 -9.08 2.70 5.52
C GLN A 224 -9.02 2.64 7.05
N TRP A 225 -8.30 1.68 7.63
CA TRP A 225 -8.09 1.58 9.08
C TRP A 225 -7.49 2.86 9.65
N ILE A 226 -6.42 3.36 9.04
CA ILE A 226 -5.77 4.62 9.43
C ILE A 226 -6.77 5.79 9.35
N HIS A 227 -7.57 5.87 8.28
CA HIS A 227 -8.62 6.89 8.16
C HIS A 227 -9.69 6.76 9.24
N SER A 228 -10.05 5.54 9.64
CA SER A 228 -11.02 5.25 10.70
C SER A 228 -10.45 5.43 12.12
N GLY A 229 -9.16 5.76 12.26
CA GLY A 229 -8.50 6.00 13.53
C GLY A 229 -7.78 4.78 14.12
N ASP A 230 -7.83 3.63 13.45
CA ASP A 230 -7.10 2.44 13.87
C ASP A 230 -5.59 2.68 13.78
N ARG A 231 -4.84 2.10 14.72
CA ARG A 231 -3.38 2.20 14.80
C ARG A 231 -2.76 0.85 15.14
N PRO A 232 -1.46 0.64 14.83
CA PRO A 232 -0.76 -0.56 15.22
C PRO A 232 -0.81 -0.81 16.74
N PRO A 233 -1.07 -2.04 17.20
CA PRO A 233 -1.19 -2.34 18.62
C PRO A 233 0.16 -2.34 19.34
N ARG A 234 0.21 -1.86 20.59
CA ARG A 234 1.45 -1.85 21.42
C ARG A 234 2.09 -3.23 21.59
N ASN A 235 1.29 -4.30 21.56
CA ASN A 235 1.74 -5.68 21.79
C ASN A 235 2.06 -6.46 20.50
N GLY A 236 1.99 -5.82 19.33
CA GLY A 236 2.00 -6.52 18.04
C GLY A 236 0.70 -7.28 17.80
N THR A 237 0.58 -7.92 16.64
CA THR A 237 -0.64 -8.66 16.30
C THR A 237 -0.67 -10.04 16.98
N PRO A 238 -1.83 -10.50 17.50
CA PRO A 238 -1.92 -11.71 18.32
C PRO A 238 -1.48 -13.02 17.63
N TYR A 239 -1.33 -13.01 16.30
CA TYR A 239 -1.13 -14.21 15.48
C TYR A 239 0.34 -14.45 15.09
N TYR A 240 1.29 -13.67 15.62
CA TYR A 240 2.70 -13.80 15.27
C TYR A 240 3.52 -14.48 16.39
N GLU A 241 4.44 -15.36 16.00
CA GLU A 241 5.31 -16.11 16.94
C GLU A 241 6.34 -15.20 17.63
N ARG A 242 6.72 -14.08 17.01
CA ARG A 242 7.67 -13.10 17.57
C ARG A 242 6.93 -12.00 18.33
N ARG A 243 7.27 -11.83 19.60
CA ARG A 243 6.82 -10.69 20.41
C ARG A 243 7.51 -9.40 19.96
N VAL A 244 6.81 -8.27 20.10
CA VAL A 244 7.41 -6.94 19.98
C VAL A 244 8.60 -6.80 20.92
N ASP A 245 9.62 -6.08 20.47
CA ASP A 245 10.72 -5.67 21.36
C ASP A 245 10.18 -4.84 22.54
N SER A 246 10.87 -4.86 23.67
CA SER A 246 10.50 -4.06 24.84
C SER A 246 10.66 -2.56 24.55
N VAL A 247 9.54 -1.84 24.47
CA VAL A 247 9.48 -0.39 24.23
C VAL A 247 8.94 0.31 25.48
N ALA A 248 9.60 1.40 25.90
CA ALA A 248 9.19 2.17 27.09
C ALA A 248 7.87 2.91 26.85
N ASP A 249 7.06 3.08 27.90
CA ASP A 249 5.75 3.76 27.80
C ASP A 249 5.86 5.19 27.26
N ALA A 250 6.88 5.95 27.69
CA ALA A 250 7.13 7.29 27.16
C ALA A 250 7.43 7.30 25.65
N CYS A 251 8.04 6.24 25.12
CA CYS A 251 8.26 6.10 23.68
C CYS A 251 6.94 5.77 22.95
N TRP A 252 6.10 4.90 23.53
CA TRP A 252 4.76 4.65 23.02
C TRP A 252 3.88 5.89 23.00
N ASP A 253 3.89 6.68 24.07
CA ASP A 253 3.12 7.91 24.16
C ASP A 253 3.56 8.93 23.10
N LEU A 254 4.85 8.98 22.78
CA LEU A 254 5.36 9.82 21.69
C LEU A 254 4.91 9.32 20.32
N ILE A 255 5.02 8.01 20.05
CA ILE A 255 4.49 7.38 18.82
C ILE A 255 3.01 7.74 18.66
N GLU A 256 2.24 7.62 19.74
CA GLU A 256 0.80 7.83 19.73
C GLU A 256 0.37 9.28 19.47
N ARG A 257 1.16 10.24 19.97
CA ARG A 257 0.97 11.66 19.69
C ARG A 257 1.33 12.00 18.24
N CYS A 258 2.41 11.42 17.70
CA CYS A 258 2.86 11.68 16.33
C CYS A 258 1.83 11.19 15.29
N TRP A 259 1.24 10.00 15.45
CA TRP A 259 0.28 9.45 14.50
C TRP A 259 -1.20 9.84 14.77
N GLY A 260 -1.42 10.92 15.52
CA GLY A 260 -2.76 11.38 15.90
C GLY A 260 -3.68 11.66 14.68
N GLN A 261 -4.98 11.42 14.86
CA GLN A 261 -5.97 11.55 13.79
C GLN A 261 -6.11 13.00 13.28
N ASP A 262 -6.17 13.96 14.19
CA ASP A 262 -6.21 15.39 13.87
C ASP A 262 -4.77 15.92 13.72
N PRO A 263 -4.38 16.44 12.54
CA PRO A 263 -3.05 17.00 12.33
C PRO A 263 -2.71 18.14 13.30
N ASN A 264 -3.70 18.93 13.74
CA ASN A 264 -3.45 20.07 14.65
C ASN A 264 -3.06 19.64 16.06
N ASN A 265 -3.36 18.39 16.44
CA ASN A 265 -3.02 17.84 17.76
C ASN A 265 -1.66 17.13 17.77
N ARG A 266 -1.03 16.96 16.60
CA ARG A 266 0.31 16.35 16.51
C ARG A 266 1.36 17.31 17.09
N PRO A 267 2.41 16.78 17.75
CA PRO A 267 3.42 17.61 18.39
C PRO A 267 4.29 18.34 17.37
N SER A 268 4.82 19.51 17.74
CA SER A 268 5.86 20.19 16.97
C SER A 268 7.20 19.43 17.06
N TRP A 269 8.10 19.64 16.10
CA TRP A 269 9.44 19.05 16.12
C TRP A 269 10.21 19.36 17.41
N THR A 270 10.09 20.57 17.95
CA THR A 270 10.69 20.93 19.25
C THR A 270 10.24 19.98 20.37
N LYS A 271 8.95 19.65 20.44
CA LYS A 271 8.41 18.72 21.45
C LYS A 271 8.85 17.27 21.18
N ILE A 272 8.93 16.88 19.91
CA ILE A 272 9.39 15.54 19.51
C ILE A 272 10.87 15.35 19.88
N ILE A 273 11.73 16.30 19.53
CA ILE A 273 13.17 16.29 19.82
C ILE A 273 13.40 16.23 21.33
N GLN A 274 12.73 17.10 22.10
CA GLN A 274 12.83 17.10 23.56
C GLN A 274 12.46 15.73 24.16
N ALA A 275 11.35 15.13 23.72
CA ALA A 275 10.93 13.82 24.21
C ALA A 275 11.92 12.70 23.85
N LEU A 276 12.55 12.76 22.67
CA LEU A 276 13.60 11.80 22.26
C LEU A 276 14.89 11.98 23.08
N GLU A 277 15.29 13.20 23.39
CA GLU A 277 16.44 13.49 24.25
C GLU A 277 16.22 12.98 25.69
N GLU A 278 15.01 13.15 26.22
CA GLU A 278 14.60 12.60 27.54
C GLU A 278 14.64 11.06 27.56
N LEU A 279 14.27 10.39 26.46
CA LEU A 279 14.38 8.94 26.30
C LEU A 279 15.84 8.44 26.26
N GLN A 280 16.79 9.28 25.84
CA GLN A 280 18.21 8.95 25.88
C GLN A 280 18.83 9.21 27.26
N ASN A 281 18.31 10.19 28.01
CA ASN A 281 18.83 10.62 29.31
C ASN A 281 17.72 10.68 30.38
N PRO A 282 17.35 9.56 31.01
CA PRO A 282 16.29 9.51 32.02
C PRO A 282 16.54 10.43 33.23
N ALA A 283 17.81 10.78 33.50
CA ALA A 283 18.19 11.73 34.55
C ALA A 283 17.71 13.19 34.29
N MET A 284 17.25 13.52 33.07
CA MET A 284 16.62 14.82 32.79
C MET A 284 15.18 14.91 33.31
N GLN A 285 14.50 13.79 33.62
CA GLN A 285 13.15 13.79 34.18
C GLN A 285 13.09 14.40 35.59
N ASP A 286 14.19 14.35 36.35
CA ASP A 286 14.28 14.92 37.70
C ASP A 286 14.53 16.45 37.71
N ALA A 287 14.85 17.07 36.57
CA ALA A 287 15.15 18.50 36.48
C ALA A 287 13.93 19.39 36.15
N THR A 288 12.79 18.80 35.78
CA THR A 288 11.57 19.50 35.36
C THR A 288 10.34 19.08 36.17
N ILE A 289 10.45 19.03 37.50
CA ILE A 289 9.26 18.91 38.38
C ILE A 289 8.69 20.30 38.65
N SER A 290 7.58 20.63 37.97
CA SER A 290 6.40 21.22 38.61
C SER A 290 5.17 21.16 37.69
N THR A 291 4.61 19.97 37.50
CA THR A 291 3.15 19.83 37.29
C THR A 291 2.65 18.62 38.08
N PRO A 292 1.49 18.71 38.77
CA PRO A 292 1.00 17.65 39.64
C PRO A 292 0.41 16.48 38.84
N PRO A 293 0.32 15.28 39.43
CA PRO A 293 -0.07 14.07 38.72
C PRO A 293 -1.58 14.07 38.40
N LEU A 294 -1.93 13.84 37.13
CA LEU A 294 -3.30 13.53 36.70
C LEU A 294 -3.58 12.04 36.92
N THR A 295 -3.91 11.68 38.15
CA THR A 295 -4.64 10.45 38.46
C THR A 295 -6.08 10.82 38.76
N GLU A 296 -6.98 10.79 37.76
CA GLU A 296 -8.41 10.43 37.94
C GLU A 296 -9.31 10.40 36.69
N GLU A 297 -8.85 10.61 35.46
CA GLU A 297 -9.79 10.74 34.30
C GLU A 297 -10.02 9.49 33.42
N ILE A 298 -9.42 8.32 33.71
CA ILE A 298 -9.64 7.10 32.88
C ILE A 298 -10.29 5.94 33.67
N LYS A 299 -11.34 6.22 34.46
CA LYS A 299 -12.11 5.15 35.11
C LYS A 299 -13.62 5.10 34.84
N THR A 300 -14.14 5.89 33.91
CA THR A 300 -15.60 5.92 33.64
C THR A 300 -15.97 5.84 32.17
N LEU A 301 -15.48 4.82 31.47
CA LEU A 301 -16.09 4.36 30.20
C LEU A 301 -16.27 2.84 30.13
N SER A 302 -16.48 2.19 31.28
CA SER A 302 -17.18 0.90 31.32
C SER A 302 -18.54 1.10 31.98
N ILE A 303 -19.58 0.58 31.34
CA ILE A 303 -21.02 0.57 31.70
C ILE A 303 -21.84 1.53 30.84
N TYR A 304 -22.47 0.99 29.80
CA TYR A 304 -23.89 1.24 29.54
C TYR A 304 -24.53 -0.02 28.94
N GLN A 305 -25.22 -0.77 29.79
CA GLN A 305 -26.36 -1.60 29.40
C GLN A 305 -27.63 -0.74 29.52
N ASN A 306 -28.50 -0.86 28.51
CA ASN A 306 -29.96 -0.69 28.49
C ASN A 306 -30.65 0.20 29.54
N SER A 307 -31.38 1.23 29.09
CA SER A 307 -32.86 1.24 29.12
C SER A 307 -33.48 2.54 28.60
N THR A 308 -34.43 2.39 27.68
CA THR A 308 -35.67 3.15 27.46
C THR A 308 -36.03 4.33 28.40
N ALA A 309 -36.39 5.49 27.84
CA ALA A 309 -37.75 6.07 27.90
C ALA A 309 -37.81 7.49 27.29
N SER A 310 -39.00 7.80 26.77
CA SER A 310 -39.45 9.02 26.09
C SER A 310 -39.33 10.33 26.88
N ALA A 311 -39.17 11.45 26.18
CA ALA A 311 -40.11 12.59 26.25
C ALA A 311 -39.80 13.67 25.19
N SER A 312 -40.89 14.26 24.71
CA SER A 312 -41.10 15.29 23.70
C SER A 312 -40.81 16.74 24.14
N HIS A 313 -40.41 17.61 23.20
CA HIS A 313 -40.90 19.00 22.97
C HIS A 313 -40.02 19.66 21.86
N LYS A 314 -40.46 19.90 20.62
CA LYS A 314 -41.35 20.92 20.01
C LYS A 314 -40.85 22.39 19.97
N PHE A 315 -40.71 22.85 18.71
CA PHE A 315 -40.87 24.19 18.10
C PHE A 315 -39.72 25.21 18.03
N GLY A 316 -39.53 25.70 16.80
CA GLY A 316 -38.92 26.99 16.46
C GLY A 316 -38.58 27.10 14.96
N ASN A 317 -39.57 27.46 14.14
CA ASN A 317 -39.40 27.89 12.74
C ASN A 317 -38.47 29.11 12.63
N ASP A 318 -37.77 29.28 11.50
CA ASP A 318 -38.02 30.43 10.62
C ASP A 318 -37.40 30.28 9.22
N THR A 319 -38.10 30.93 8.29
CA THR A 319 -38.17 30.78 6.85
C THR A 319 -37.31 31.78 6.06
N ASN A 320 -37.01 31.41 4.80
CA ASN A 320 -36.95 32.20 3.54
C ASN A 320 -35.64 31.94 2.76
N ALA A 321 -35.68 31.29 1.57
CA ALA A 321 -36.06 31.83 0.25
C ALA A 321 -35.18 33.03 -0.13
N SER A 322 -34.58 33.19 -1.30
CA SER A 322 -34.53 32.50 -2.59
C SER A 322 -33.63 33.42 -3.44
N ASP A 323 -32.74 32.93 -4.29
CA ASP A 323 -32.39 33.66 -5.52
C ASP A 323 -31.64 32.77 -6.51
N ALA A 324 -32.16 32.76 -7.73
CA ALA A 324 -31.66 32.05 -8.89
C ALA A 324 -30.57 32.87 -9.61
N LEU A 325 -29.70 32.21 -10.40
CA LEU A 325 -29.62 32.44 -11.85
C LEU A 325 -28.55 31.58 -12.54
N ASN A 326 -29.04 30.92 -13.59
CA ASN A 326 -28.39 30.23 -14.70
C ASN A 326 -27.07 30.80 -15.22
N GLN A 327 -26.20 29.91 -15.72
CA GLN A 327 -25.81 29.94 -17.15
C GLN A 327 -25.23 28.59 -17.61
N GLU A 328 -25.88 27.99 -18.60
CA GLU A 328 -25.39 26.88 -19.42
C GLU A 328 -24.29 27.35 -20.38
N SER A 329 -23.32 26.48 -20.68
CA SER A 329 -22.71 26.47 -22.01
C SER A 329 -22.41 25.04 -22.46
N THR A 330 -22.71 24.84 -23.73
CA THR A 330 -22.82 23.62 -24.52
C THR A 330 -21.46 23.05 -24.95
N LEU A 331 -21.33 21.72 -24.99
CA LEU A 331 -20.36 21.04 -25.86
C LEU A 331 -20.89 19.66 -26.28
N THR A 332 -20.73 19.39 -27.56
CA THR A 332 -21.48 18.48 -28.43
C THR A 332 -21.04 17.01 -28.32
N GLN A 333 -22.04 16.11 -28.27
CA GLN A 333 -21.92 14.65 -28.30
C GLN A 333 -21.29 14.11 -29.60
N LYS A 334 -20.45 13.08 -29.45
CA LYS A 334 -20.40 11.94 -30.39
C LYS A 334 -20.96 10.72 -29.67
N ASN A 335 -22.14 10.27 -30.12
CA ASN A 335 -22.84 9.09 -29.63
C ASN A 335 -22.13 7.80 -30.06
N THR A 336 -21.73 7.01 -29.07
CA THR A 336 -21.91 5.56 -29.06
C THR A 336 -22.92 5.28 -27.95
N ALA A 337 -24.03 4.62 -28.29
CA ALA A 337 -25.18 4.47 -27.40
C ALA A 337 -24.85 3.51 -26.25
N VAL A 338 -24.24 4.06 -25.19
CA VAL A 338 -24.27 3.50 -23.84
C VAL A 338 -25.64 3.87 -23.27
N THR A 339 -26.38 2.90 -22.74
CA THR A 339 -27.66 3.20 -22.10
C THR A 339 -27.42 4.07 -20.86
N VAL A 340 -28.39 4.93 -20.51
CA VAL A 340 -28.26 5.82 -19.34
C VAL A 340 -28.01 4.99 -18.06
N ASP A 341 -28.60 3.80 -17.98
CA ASP A 341 -28.43 2.87 -16.87
C ASP A 341 -26.99 2.30 -16.78
N GLU A 342 -26.37 1.90 -17.89
CA GLU A 342 -24.95 1.47 -17.93
C GLU A 342 -23.98 2.61 -17.56
N LEU A 343 -24.35 3.86 -17.87
CA LEU A 343 -23.59 5.05 -17.48
C LEU A 343 -23.71 5.33 -15.99
N PHE A 344 -24.85 5.03 -15.36
CA PHE A 344 -25.04 5.17 -13.91
C PHE A 344 -24.36 4.04 -13.12
N GLU A 345 -24.41 2.79 -13.59
CA GLU A 345 -23.77 1.65 -12.92
C GLU A 345 -22.24 1.79 -12.89
N ASN A 346 -21.62 2.14 -14.02
CA ASN A 346 -20.17 2.36 -14.09
C ASN A 346 -19.71 3.59 -13.30
N VAL A 347 -20.55 4.62 -13.21
CA VAL A 347 -20.24 5.83 -12.44
C VAL A 347 -20.45 5.60 -10.95
N GLU A 348 -21.45 4.84 -10.51
CA GLU A 348 -21.61 4.52 -9.10
C GLU A 348 -20.50 3.59 -8.60
N GLU A 349 -20.18 2.50 -9.30
CA GLU A 349 -19.05 1.59 -8.97
C GLU A 349 -17.73 2.37 -8.90
N TRP A 350 -17.50 3.27 -9.86
CA TRP A 350 -16.37 4.22 -9.82
C TRP A 350 -16.45 5.19 -8.64
N LEU A 351 -17.62 5.77 -8.32
CA LEU A 351 -17.83 6.67 -7.19
C LEU A 351 -17.68 5.97 -5.83
N LEU A 352 -17.90 4.66 -5.75
CA LEU A 352 -17.74 3.88 -4.52
C LEU A 352 -16.29 3.56 -4.23
N GLU A 353 -15.55 3.13 -5.26
CA GLU A 353 -14.11 2.93 -5.15
C GLU A 353 -13.37 4.25 -4.92
N HIS A 354 -13.85 5.38 -5.46
CA HIS A 354 -13.12 6.66 -5.48
C HIS A 354 -13.65 7.77 -4.55
N ASN A 355 -14.88 7.69 -4.01
CA ASN A 355 -15.48 8.75 -3.18
C ASN A 355 -16.10 8.29 -1.84
N PHE A 356 -16.07 6.99 -1.50
CA PHE A 356 -16.59 6.52 -0.20
C PHE A 356 -15.59 6.66 0.97
N ASN A 357 -14.28 6.75 0.67
CA ASN A 357 -13.21 6.81 1.68
C ASN A 357 -12.87 8.23 2.18
N ARG A 358 -13.59 9.28 1.72
CA ARG A 358 -13.27 10.71 1.96
C ARG A 358 -14.23 11.43 2.90
N LYS A 359 -15.22 10.71 3.43
CA LYS A 359 -16.37 11.25 4.15
C LYS A 359 -16.14 11.12 5.66
N SER A 360 -16.40 12.17 6.44
CA SER A 360 -16.40 12.13 7.92
C SER A 360 -17.42 11.10 8.45
N ASN A 361 -17.42 10.75 9.74
CA ASN A 361 -18.43 9.83 10.28
C ASN A 361 -19.88 10.34 10.07
N GLU A 362 -20.09 11.65 10.08
CA GLU A 362 -21.37 12.29 9.75
C GLU A 362 -21.69 12.19 8.25
N ASP A 363 -20.71 12.43 7.38
CA ASP A 363 -20.87 12.26 5.92
C ASP A 363 -21.05 10.78 5.53
N LEU A 364 -20.44 9.84 6.27
CA LEU A 364 -20.62 8.40 6.09
C LEU A 364 -22.03 8.00 6.51
N ALA A 365 -22.55 8.53 7.62
CA ALA A 365 -23.94 8.34 8.00
C ALA A 365 -24.90 8.93 6.95
N GLU A 366 -24.64 10.13 6.43
CA GLU A 366 -25.43 10.74 5.35
C GLU A 366 -25.35 9.94 4.04
N THR A 367 -24.20 9.34 3.75
CA THR A 367 -24.05 8.48 2.56
C THR A 367 -24.76 7.17 2.73
N VAL A 368 -24.70 6.56 3.91
CA VAL A 368 -25.51 5.38 4.20
C VAL A 368 -26.99 5.73 4.16
N MET A 369 -27.41 6.91 4.63
CA MET A 369 -28.80 7.37 4.44
C MET A 369 -29.15 7.51 2.95
N SER A 370 -28.25 8.05 2.14
CA SER A 370 -28.45 8.19 0.69
C SER A 370 -28.55 6.83 0.00
N PHE A 371 -27.68 5.87 0.36
CA PHE A 371 -27.79 4.48 -0.09
C PHE A 371 -29.05 3.82 0.40
N GLN A 372 -29.45 4.05 1.65
CA GLN A 372 -30.69 3.53 2.20
C GLN A 372 -31.88 4.04 1.40
N MET A 373 -31.96 5.34 1.12
CA MET A 373 -33.04 5.93 0.31
C MET A 373 -33.07 5.38 -1.12
N ALA A 374 -31.92 5.16 -1.76
CA ALA A 374 -31.85 4.59 -3.10
C ALA A 374 -32.13 3.07 -3.10
N ALA A 375 -31.66 2.36 -2.08
CA ALA A 375 -31.86 0.93 -1.88
C ALA A 375 -33.34 0.60 -1.59
N ASP A 376 -34.01 1.43 -0.79
CA ASP A 376 -35.44 1.35 -0.50
C ASP A 376 -36.31 1.60 -1.74
N LYS A 377 -35.77 2.35 -2.72
CA LYS A 377 -36.39 2.55 -4.04
C LYS A 377 -36.05 1.44 -5.04
N GLY A 378 -35.26 0.44 -4.64
CA GLY A 378 -34.93 -0.71 -5.45
C GLY A 378 -33.60 -0.62 -6.23
N CYS A 379 -32.77 0.42 -6.07
CA CYS A 379 -31.49 0.48 -6.80
C CYS A 379 -30.54 -0.66 -6.39
N ALA A 380 -30.25 -1.59 -7.30
CA ALA A 380 -29.43 -2.77 -7.03
C ALA A 380 -28.00 -2.42 -6.59
N VAL A 381 -27.38 -1.41 -7.23
CA VAL A 381 -26.05 -0.93 -6.86
C VAL A 381 -26.07 -0.34 -5.45
N ALA A 382 -27.02 0.54 -5.13
CA ALA A 382 -27.15 1.10 -3.78
C ALA A 382 -27.39 0.03 -2.71
N GLN A 383 -28.17 -1.01 -3.02
CA GLN A 383 -28.37 -2.15 -2.12
C GLN A 383 -27.07 -2.92 -1.88
N TYR A 384 -26.28 -3.19 -2.92
CA TYR A 384 -24.96 -3.81 -2.80
C TYR A 384 -24.02 -2.98 -1.91
N ASN A 385 -24.04 -1.66 -2.06
CA ASN A 385 -23.17 -0.79 -1.28
C ASN A 385 -23.61 -0.63 0.15
N LEU A 386 -24.92 -0.58 0.37
CA LEU A 386 -25.48 -0.62 1.72
C LEU A 386 -25.11 -1.94 2.41
N ALA A 387 -25.11 -3.07 1.67
CA ALA A 387 -24.64 -4.35 2.19
C ALA A 387 -23.16 -4.28 2.58
N LEU A 388 -22.30 -3.69 1.74
CA LEU A 388 -20.88 -3.45 2.09
C LEU A 388 -20.72 -2.55 3.32
N CYS A 389 -21.57 -1.53 3.48
CA CYS A 389 -21.55 -0.65 4.65
C CYS A 389 -21.87 -1.43 5.93
N TYR A 390 -22.93 -2.25 5.92
CA TYR A 390 -23.27 -3.11 7.05
C TYR A 390 -22.23 -4.21 7.30
N LEU A 391 -21.61 -4.78 6.27
CA LEU A 391 -20.59 -5.82 6.42
C LEU A 391 -19.34 -5.27 7.11
N ASN A 392 -18.95 -4.04 6.78
CA ASN A 392 -17.71 -3.41 7.24
C ASN A 392 -17.90 -2.44 8.42
N GLY A 393 -19.14 -2.11 8.79
CA GLY A 393 -19.43 -1.12 9.83
C GLY A 393 -19.13 0.32 9.41
N ARG A 394 -19.25 0.65 8.11
CA ARG A 394 -18.97 1.99 7.58
C ARG A 394 -20.23 2.86 7.61
N GLY A 395 -20.28 3.89 8.44
CA GLY A 395 -21.43 4.80 8.56
C GLY A 395 -22.69 4.20 9.20
N VAL A 396 -22.66 2.91 9.54
CA VAL A 396 -23.68 2.16 10.28
C VAL A 396 -23.01 1.09 11.13
N ASP A 397 -23.69 0.66 12.20
CA ASP A 397 -23.23 -0.48 13.01
C ASP A 397 -23.07 -1.74 12.16
N LYS A 398 -21.94 -2.43 12.34
CA LYS A 398 -21.64 -3.68 11.64
C LYS A 398 -22.74 -4.71 11.90
N SER A 399 -23.31 -5.26 10.83
CA SER A 399 -24.36 -6.28 10.89
C SER A 399 -24.30 -7.20 9.68
N ILE A 400 -23.80 -8.42 9.90
CA ILE A 400 -23.71 -9.45 8.85
C ILE A 400 -25.12 -9.81 8.35
N ALA A 401 -26.10 -9.94 9.26
CA ALA A 401 -27.47 -10.27 8.88
C ALA A 401 -28.08 -9.23 7.92
N LYS A 402 -27.89 -7.94 8.19
CA LYS A 402 -28.33 -6.87 7.28
C LYS A 402 -27.54 -6.83 5.99
N ALA A 403 -26.23 -7.07 6.04
CA ALA A 403 -25.41 -7.15 4.84
C ALA A 403 -25.93 -8.25 3.90
N VAL A 404 -26.20 -9.45 4.43
CA VAL A 404 -26.76 -10.57 3.66
C VAL A 404 -28.14 -10.22 3.10
N GLU A 405 -29.02 -9.60 3.88
CA GLU A 405 -30.34 -9.16 3.40
C GLU A 405 -30.23 -8.19 2.21
N TRP A 406 -29.34 -7.21 2.28
CA TRP A 406 -29.13 -6.23 1.21
C TRP A 406 -28.40 -6.83 0.01
N TYR A 407 -27.47 -7.76 0.22
CA TYR A 407 -26.88 -8.52 -0.89
C TYR A 407 -27.92 -9.36 -1.60
N HIS A 408 -28.83 -10.04 -0.90
CA HIS A 408 -29.94 -10.76 -1.54
C HIS A 408 -30.78 -9.86 -2.43
N LYS A 409 -31.23 -8.72 -1.91
CA LYS A 409 -32.04 -7.76 -2.69
C LYS A 409 -31.32 -7.29 -3.96
N SER A 410 -30.01 -7.06 -3.89
CA SER A 410 -29.19 -6.66 -5.03
C SER A 410 -28.92 -7.81 -6.01
N ALA A 411 -28.64 -9.01 -5.47
CA ALA A 411 -28.35 -10.22 -6.22
C ALA A 411 -29.56 -10.73 -7.00
N ASP A 412 -30.76 -10.67 -6.40
CA ASP A 412 -32.05 -10.99 -7.02
C ASP A 412 -32.36 -10.11 -8.23
N GLN A 413 -31.79 -8.91 -8.28
CA GLN A 413 -31.91 -7.98 -9.41
C GLN A 413 -30.86 -8.20 -10.50
N GLY A 414 -29.94 -9.16 -10.31
CA GLY A 414 -28.92 -9.49 -11.30
C GLY A 414 -27.55 -8.89 -11.06
N PHE A 415 -27.32 -8.10 -10.00
CA PHE A 415 -26.04 -7.41 -9.82
C PHE A 415 -24.89 -8.39 -9.49
N ALA A 416 -23.98 -8.61 -10.44
CA ALA A 416 -23.01 -9.71 -10.40
C ALA A 416 -22.06 -9.66 -9.19
N ALA A 417 -21.63 -8.46 -8.76
CA ALA A 417 -20.78 -8.31 -7.57
C ALA A 417 -21.52 -8.67 -6.26
N ALA A 418 -22.83 -8.38 -6.18
CA ALA A 418 -23.66 -8.81 -5.04
C ALA A 418 -23.85 -10.33 -5.03
N GLN A 419 -24.13 -10.92 -6.19
CA GLN A 419 -24.25 -12.38 -6.33
C GLN A 419 -22.94 -13.08 -5.93
N TYR A 420 -21.79 -12.55 -6.36
CA TYR A 420 -20.49 -13.07 -5.98
C TYR A 420 -20.23 -12.98 -4.47
N ASN A 421 -20.48 -11.82 -3.84
CA ASN A 421 -20.26 -11.67 -2.39
C ASN A 421 -21.24 -12.51 -1.56
N LEU A 422 -22.47 -12.68 -2.03
CA LEU A 422 -23.45 -13.57 -1.41
C LEU A 422 -23.02 -15.04 -1.54
N ALA A 423 -22.45 -15.42 -2.69
CA ALA A 423 -21.87 -16.73 -2.89
C ALA A 423 -20.72 -17.00 -1.91
N LEU A 424 -19.76 -16.06 -1.79
CA LEU A 424 -18.67 -16.17 -0.82
C LEU A 424 -19.18 -16.32 0.60
N PHE A 425 -20.18 -15.52 1.01
CA PHE A 425 -20.77 -15.64 2.33
C PHE A 425 -21.26 -17.07 2.61
N TYR A 426 -22.00 -17.67 1.67
CA TYR A 426 -22.51 -19.03 1.84
C TYR A 426 -21.43 -20.11 1.76
N LEU A 427 -20.44 -19.94 0.88
CA LEU A 427 -19.37 -20.92 0.69
C LEU A 427 -18.38 -20.96 1.86
N ASP A 428 -18.04 -19.79 2.42
CA ASP A 428 -16.97 -19.66 3.41
C ASP A 428 -17.49 -19.70 4.85
N THR A 429 -18.73 -19.24 5.10
CA THR A 429 -19.22 -19.02 6.48
C THR A 429 -20.44 -19.86 6.87
N ALA A 430 -21.15 -20.46 5.89
CA ALA A 430 -22.38 -21.20 6.15
C ALA A 430 -22.38 -22.57 5.42
N PRO A 431 -21.64 -23.57 5.93
CA PRO A 431 -21.45 -24.85 5.25
C PRO A 431 -22.74 -25.66 5.01
N SER A 432 -23.85 -25.33 5.69
CA SER A 432 -25.17 -25.91 5.38
C SER A 432 -25.77 -25.40 4.07
N ASN A 433 -25.25 -24.30 3.52
CA ASN A 433 -25.81 -23.55 2.39
C ASN A 433 -24.89 -23.55 1.17
N LEU A 434 -23.94 -24.49 1.08
CA LEU A 434 -22.99 -24.58 -0.05
C LEU A 434 -23.70 -24.64 -1.40
N ILE A 435 -24.80 -25.39 -1.50
CA ILE A 435 -25.60 -25.49 -2.74
C ILE A 435 -26.13 -24.12 -3.17
N GLU A 436 -26.57 -23.31 -2.21
CA GLU A 436 -27.09 -21.97 -2.50
C GLU A 436 -25.96 -21.02 -2.89
N GLY A 437 -24.82 -21.07 -2.19
CA GLY A 437 -23.62 -20.33 -2.57
C GLY A 437 -23.15 -20.67 -3.99
N MET A 438 -23.19 -21.95 -4.37
CA MET A 438 -22.83 -22.39 -5.72
C MET A 438 -23.76 -21.84 -6.79
N LYS A 439 -25.08 -21.76 -6.53
CA LYS A 439 -26.01 -21.16 -7.50
C LYS A 439 -25.65 -19.70 -7.75
N TRP A 440 -25.47 -18.91 -6.68
CA TRP A 440 -25.09 -17.50 -6.82
C TRP A 440 -23.75 -17.32 -7.53
N LEU A 441 -22.78 -18.19 -7.24
CA LEU A 441 -21.48 -18.17 -7.90
C LEU A 441 -21.59 -18.47 -9.40
N GLN A 442 -22.40 -19.47 -9.77
CA GLN A 442 -22.64 -19.84 -11.16
C GLN A 442 -23.33 -18.71 -11.93
N VAL A 443 -24.32 -18.04 -11.33
CA VAL A 443 -24.99 -16.89 -11.95
C VAL A 443 -24.00 -15.75 -12.14
N ALA A 444 -23.24 -15.36 -11.12
CA ALA A 444 -22.23 -14.30 -11.24
C ALA A 444 -21.16 -14.62 -12.31
N ALA A 445 -20.67 -15.86 -12.35
CA ALA A 445 -19.69 -16.29 -13.34
C ALA A 445 -20.24 -16.33 -14.78
N SER A 446 -21.54 -16.64 -14.94
CA SER A 446 -22.24 -16.60 -16.22
C SER A 446 -22.40 -15.19 -16.78
N GLN A 447 -22.36 -14.17 -15.91
CA GLN A 447 -22.33 -12.75 -16.25
C GLN A 447 -20.92 -12.21 -16.50
N GLU A 448 -19.97 -13.10 -16.79
CA GLU A 448 -18.57 -12.77 -17.08
C GLU A 448 -17.78 -12.10 -15.93
N TYR A 449 -18.32 -12.09 -14.70
CA TYR A 449 -17.63 -11.50 -13.55
C TYR A 449 -16.35 -12.29 -13.20
N VAL A 450 -15.20 -11.70 -13.48
CA VAL A 450 -13.89 -12.38 -13.50
C VAL A 450 -13.55 -13.09 -12.17
N TYR A 451 -13.86 -12.48 -11.03
CA TYR A 451 -13.60 -13.07 -9.72
C TYR A 451 -14.52 -14.26 -9.43
N ALA A 452 -15.77 -14.22 -9.90
CA ALA A 452 -16.68 -15.36 -9.81
C ALA A 452 -16.23 -16.51 -10.71
N GLN A 453 -15.74 -16.22 -11.91
CA GLN A 453 -15.18 -17.25 -12.81
C GLN A 453 -13.98 -17.95 -12.18
N TYR A 454 -13.04 -17.20 -11.60
CA TYR A 454 -11.90 -17.77 -10.88
C TYR A 454 -12.34 -18.62 -9.68
N ARG A 455 -13.28 -18.12 -8.86
CA ARG A 455 -13.79 -18.89 -7.72
C ARG A 455 -14.54 -20.14 -8.17
N LEU A 456 -15.34 -20.07 -9.22
CA LEU A 456 -16.07 -21.22 -9.74
C LEU A 456 -15.10 -22.30 -10.24
N ALA A 457 -14.00 -21.90 -10.89
CA ALA A 457 -12.93 -22.80 -11.25
C ALA A 457 -12.34 -23.52 -10.01
N TRP A 458 -12.12 -22.78 -8.93
CA TRP A 458 -11.66 -23.35 -7.66
C TRP A 458 -12.67 -24.34 -7.05
N GLN A 459 -13.96 -24.02 -7.07
CA GLN A 459 -15.00 -24.92 -6.54
C GLN A 459 -15.07 -26.24 -7.31
N TYR A 460 -15.00 -26.20 -8.65
CA TYR A 460 -14.90 -27.42 -9.47
C TYR A 460 -13.60 -28.19 -9.22
N ASN A 461 -12.51 -27.52 -8.85
CA ASN A 461 -11.25 -28.19 -8.54
C ASN A 461 -11.29 -28.95 -7.21
N GLU A 462 -11.84 -28.34 -6.17
CA GLU A 462 -11.90 -28.93 -4.82
C GLU A 462 -13.11 -29.86 -4.63
N GLY A 463 -14.15 -29.70 -5.46
CA GLY A 463 -15.41 -30.43 -5.30
C GLY A 463 -16.23 -29.97 -4.08
N GLN A 464 -16.07 -28.73 -3.65
CA GLN A 464 -16.80 -28.17 -2.52
C GLN A 464 -18.14 -27.58 -3.01
N GLY A 465 -19.26 -28.13 -2.52
CA GLY A 465 -20.60 -27.70 -2.93
C GLY A 465 -21.00 -28.07 -4.37
N ILE A 466 -20.08 -28.63 -5.16
CA ILE A 466 -20.28 -29.11 -6.54
C ILE A 466 -19.43 -30.36 -6.77
N GLU A 467 -19.81 -31.22 -7.73
CA GLU A 467 -18.98 -32.37 -8.09
C GLU A 467 -17.62 -31.91 -8.62
N LEU A 468 -16.55 -32.54 -8.12
CA LEU A 468 -15.19 -32.29 -8.59
C LEU A 468 -15.09 -32.57 -10.08
N ASN A 469 -14.71 -31.55 -10.85
CA ASN A 469 -14.54 -31.66 -12.29
C ASN A 469 -13.38 -30.79 -12.76
N LYS A 470 -12.22 -31.42 -12.95
CA LYS A 470 -10.98 -30.74 -13.37
C LYS A 470 -11.07 -30.14 -14.78
N GLU A 471 -11.82 -30.76 -15.70
CA GLU A 471 -12.03 -30.21 -17.06
C GLU A 471 -12.86 -28.94 -17.01
N GLU A 472 -13.90 -28.91 -16.17
CA GLU A 472 -14.74 -27.73 -16.02
C GLU A 472 -13.99 -26.63 -15.27
N ALA A 473 -13.23 -26.97 -14.23
CA ALA A 473 -12.31 -26.05 -13.57
C ALA A 473 -11.35 -25.38 -14.58
N PHE A 474 -10.75 -26.18 -15.47
CA PHE A 474 -9.86 -25.68 -16.50
C PHE A 474 -10.55 -24.66 -17.42
N LYS A 475 -11.78 -24.94 -17.90
CA LYS A 475 -12.54 -23.99 -18.74
C LYS A 475 -12.81 -22.67 -18.02
N TRP A 476 -13.15 -22.70 -16.73
CA TRP A 476 -13.40 -21.48 -15.96
C TRP A 476 -12.12 -20.71 -15.65
N PHE A 477 -11.00 -21.40 -15.40
CA PHE A 477 -9.69 -20.75 -15.31
C PHE A 477 -9.31 -20.06 -16.63
N CYS A 478 -9.58 -20.68 -17.79
CA CYS A 478 -9.37 -20.05 -19.10
C CYS A 478 -10.15 -18.74 -19.23
N LYS A 479 -11.46 -18.75 -18.94
CA LYS A 479 -12.29 -17.55 -19.00
C LYS A 479 -11.77 -16.42 -18.11
N ALA A 480 -11.40 -16.73 -16.87
CA ALA A 480 -10.86 -15.72 -15.95
C ALA A 480 -9.48 -15.19 -16.38
N ALA A 481 -8.62 -16.07 -16.90
CA ALA A 481 -7.28 -15.70 -17.38
C ALA A 481 -7.32 -14.85 -18.66
N GLU A 482 -8.24 -15.14 -19.59
CA GLU A 482 -8.46 -14.35 -20.80
C GLU A 482 -8.86 -12.90 -20.48
N GLN A 483 -9.54 -12.69 -19.35
CA GLN A 483 -9.89 -11.37 -18.82
C GLN A 483 -8.78 -10.69 -18.00
N GLY A 484 -7.62 -11.34 -17.83
CA GLY A 484 -6.48 -10.74 -17.15
C GLY A 484 -6.25 -11.17 -15.70
N HIS A 485 -7.03 -12.12 -15.15
CA HIS A 485 -6.86 -12.57 -13.76
C HIS A 485 -5.54 -13.33 -13.58
N LEU A 486 -4.64 -12.79 -12.75
CA LEU A 486 -3.25 -13.25 -12.66
C LEU A 486 -3.11 -14.65 -12.05
N GLU A 487 -3.84 -14.90 -10.97
CA GLU A 487 -3.89 -16.21 -10.31
C GLU A 487 -4.46 -17.27 -11.26
N ALA A 488 -5.49 -16.93 -12.05
CA ALA A 488 -6.04 -17.84 -13.06
C ALA A 488 -5.00 -18.19 -14.14
N MET A 489 -4.26 -17.20 -14.66
CA MET A 489 -3.15 -17.43 -15.60
C MET A 489 -2.08 -18.36 -14.99
N PHE A 490 -1.69 -18.12 -13.74
CA PHE A 490 -0.75 -18.99 -13.04
C PHE A 490 -1.29 -20.42 -12.88
N MET A 491 -2.56 -20.57 -12.49
CA MET A 491 -3.20 -21.88 -12.37
C MET A 491 -3.25 -22.60 -13.71
N LEU A 492 -3.52 -21.93 -14.83
CA LEU A 492 -3.42 -22.56 -16.16
C LEU A 492 -2.01 -23.06 -16.45
N GLY A 493 -0.99 -22.29 -16.08
CA GLY A 493 0.41 -22.70 -16.18
C GLY A 493 0.68 -24.03 -15.45
N LEU A 494 0.15 -24.19 -14.24
CA LEU A 494 0.24 -25.44 -13.47
C LEU A 494 -0.55 -26.58 -14.13
N ARG A 495 -1.80 -26.35 -14.55
CA ARG A 495 -2.66 -27.38 -15.15
C ARG A 495 -2.06 -27.97 -16.44
N TYR A 496 -1.57 -27.11 -17.32
CA TYR A 496 -0.86 -27.56 -18.51
C TYR A 496 0.44 -28.30 -18.18
N SER A 497 1.14 -27.91 -17.12
CA SER A 497 2.38 -28.57 -16.70
C SER A 497 2.15 -29.97 -16.12
N ASP A 498 1.05 -30.14 -15.38
CA ASP A 498 0.71 -31.39 -14.70
C ASP A 498 -0.18 -32.30 -15.55
N GLY A 499 -0.85 -31.76 -16.57
CA GLY A 499 -1.88 -32.48 -17.34
C GLY A 499 -3.17 -32.66 -16.56
N ASP A 500 -3.52 -31.68 -15.72
CA ASP A 500 -4.66 -31.78 -14.81
C ASP A 500 -5.88 -31.05 -15.36
N GLY A 501 -6.90 -31.81 -15.79
CA GLY A 501 -8.08 -31.27 -16.47
C GLY A 501 -7.85 -30.83 -17.92
N VAL A 502 -6.64 -31.03 -18.44
CA VAL A 502 -6.22 -30.73 -19.81
C VAL A 502 -5.07 -31.66 -20.22
N GLU A 503 -4.87 -31.89 -21.51
CA GLU A 503 -3.68 -32.59 -22.00
C GLU A 503 -2.40 -31.86 -21.57
N LYS A 504 -1.44 -32.62 -21.05
CA LYS A 504 -0.16 -32.08 -20.57
C LYS A 504 0.60 -31.42 -21.71
N ASP A 505 0.91 -30.13 -21.55
CA ASP A 505 1.70 -29.33 -22.48
C ASP A 505 2.58 -28.35 -21.69
N LEU A 506 3.80 -28.78 -21.39
CA LEU A 506 4.76 -27.98 -20.61
C LEU A 506 5.07 -26.62 -21.28
N ALA A 507 5.10 -26.55 -22.62
CA ALA A 507 5.41 -25.32 -23.33
C ALA A 507 4.28 -24.29 -23.23
N ARG A 508 3.03 -24.75 -23.32
CA ARG A 508 1.86 -23.89 -23.02
C ARG A 508 1.83 -23.49 -21.56
N GLY A 509 2.16 -24.40 -20.65
CA GLY A 509 2.28 -24.09 -19.22
C GLY A 509 3.23 -22.93 -18.96
N VAL A 510 4.42 -22.97 -19.58
CA VAL A 510 5.40 -21.88 -19.48
C VAL A 510 4.91 -20.59 -20.14
N THR A 511 4.18 -20.67 -21.26
CA THR A 511 3.57 -19.48 -21.88
C THR A 511 2.63 -18.75 -20.90
N TRP A 512 1.79 -19.50 -20.19
CA TRP A 512 0.88 -18.93 -19.18
C TRP A 512 1.63 -18.36 -17.97
N PHE A 513 2.67 -19.05 -17.48
CA PHE A 513 3.55 -18.48 -16.47
C PHE A 513 4.20 -17.19 -16.96
N GLN A 514 4.64 -17.12 -18.21
CA GLN A 514 5.23 -15.93 -18.77
C GLN A 514 4.26 -14.75 -18.80
N MET A 515 3.02 -14.96 -19.25
CA MET A 515 2.00 -13.91 -19.24
C MET A 515 1.73 -13.35 -17.83
N ALA A 516 1.60 -14.22 -16.82
CA ALA A 516 1.41 -13.81 -15.43
C ALA A 516 2.68 -13.15 -14.84
N ALA A 517 3.87 -13.67 -15.15
CA ALA A 517 5.15 -13.17 -14.68
C ALA A 517 5.51 -11.79 -15.24
N GLU A 518 5.15 -11.53 -16.49
CA GLU A 518 5.31 -10.21 -17.15
C GLU A 518 4.39 -9.16 -16.54
N LYS A 519 3.19 -9.56 -16.12
CA LYS A 519 2.28 -8.76 -15.26
C LYS A 519 2.70 -8.79 -13.78
N GLY A 520 3.84 -9.43 -13.50
CA GLY A 520 4.59 -9.35 -12.26
C GLY A 520 4.23 -10.36 -11.17
N TYR A 521 3.37 -11.34 -11.42
CA TYR A 521 2.93 -12.30 -10.39
C TYR A 521 4.11 -13.17 -9.89
N ASP A 522 4.54 -13.05 -8.63
CA ASP A 522 5.73 -13.73 -8.10
C ASP A 522 5.75 -15.23 -8.32
N GLN A 523 4.64 -15.94 -8.06
CA GLN A 523 4.63 -17.39 -8.14
C GLN A 523 4.84 -17.84 -9.60
N ALA A 524 4.32 -17.07 -10.56
CA ALA A 524 4.59 -17.30 -11.97
C ALA A 524 6.03 -16.94 -12.36
N GLN A 525 6.62 -15.88 -11.79
CA GLN A 525 8.03 -15.55 -12.00
C GLN A 525 8.96 -16.62 -11.44
N ALA A 526 8.68 -17.16 -10.25
CA ALA A 526 9.42 -18.27 -9.66
C ALA A 526 9.36 -19.51 -10.56
N SER A 527 8.15 -19.83 -11.04
CA SER A 527 7.90 -20.99 -11.89
C SER A 527 8.54 -20.85 -13.27
N LEU A 528 8.51 -19.65 -13.85
CA LEU A 528 9.19 -19.34 -15.10
C LEU A 528 10.72 -19.38 -14.95
N GLY A 529 11.24 -18.86 -13.82
CA GLY A 529 12.64 -18.95 -13.49
C GLY A 529 13.12 -20.40 -13.34
N LEU A 530 12.33 -21.24 -12.66
CA LEU A 530 12.57 -22.67 -12.53
C LEU A 530 12.50 -23.40 -13.89
N ALA A 531 11.55 -23.05 -14.75
CA ALA A 531 11.43 -23.61 -16.09
C ALA A 531 12.69 -23.34 -16.93
N TYR A 532 13.19 -22.09 -16.93
CA TYR A 532 14.44 -21.75 -17.58
C TYR A 532 15.68 -22.39 -16.92
N MET A 533 15.68 -22.58 -15.60
CA MET A 533 16.79 -23.22 -14.87
C MET A 533 16.92 -24.70 -15.25
N THR A 534 15.78 -25.39 -15.39
CA THR A 534 15.71 -26.83 -15.60
C THR A 534 15.60 -27.23 -17.07
N GLY A 535 15.25 -26.29 -17.95
CA GLY A 535 14.94 -26.57 -19.36
C GLY A 535 13.61 -27.30 -19.56
N VAL A 536 12.69 -27.24 -18.58
CA VAL A 536 11.38 -27.88 -18.65
C VAL A 536 10.40 -26.95 -19.35
N GLY A 537 9.81 -27.41 -20.46
CA GLY A 537 8.83 -26.65 -21.25
C GLY A 537 9.43 -25.51 -22.09
N VAL A 538 10.66 -25.08 -21.80
CA VAL A 538 11.43 -24.09 -22.55
C VAL A 538 12.90 -24.49 -22.60
N PRO A 539 13.68 -24.05 -23.62
CA PRO A 539 15.12 -24.26 -23.62
C PRO A 539 15.78 -23.71 -22.35
N LEU A 540 16.73 -24.48 -21.80
CA LEU A 540 17.51 -24.07 -20.63
C LEU A 540 18.21 -22.74 -20.91
N ASP A 541 18.01 -21.76 -20.02
CA ASP A 541 18.60 -20.42 -20.10
C ASP A 541 18.86 -19.91 -18.68
N VAL A 542 20.07 -20.12 -18.20
CA VAL A 542 20.51 -19.74 -16.84
C VAL A 542 20.35 -18.24 -16.59
N LYS A 543 20.54 -17.39 -17.61
CA LYS A 543 20.43 -15.93 -17.45
C LYS A 543 18.97 -15.51 -17.27
N LYS A 544 18.05 -16.09 -18.05
CA LYS A 544 16.62 -15.85 -17.85
C LYS A 544 16.12 -16.45 -16.54
N ALA A 545 16.63 -17.63 -16.17
CA ALA A 545 16.34 -18.24 -14.88
C ALA A 545 16.70 -17.31 -13.73
N GLU A 546 17.94 -16.81 -13.70
CA GLU A 546 18.41 -15.87 -12.70
C GLU A 546 17.57 -14.59 -12.68
N PHE A 547 17.28 -14.01 -13.85
CA PHE A 547 16.47 -12.80 -13.97
C PHE A 547 15.08 -12.95 -13.33
N TRP A 548 14.36 -14.03 -13.68
CA TRP A 548 13.01 -14.26 -13.16
C TRP A 548 12.99 -14.69 -11.70
N LEU A 549 13.96 -15.52 -11.26
CA LEU A 549 14.09 -15.89 -9.85
C LEU A 549 14.41 -14.67 -8.99
N ARG A 550 15.34 -13.80 -9.41
CA ARG A 550 15.64 -12.54 -8.69
C ARG A 550 14.42 -11.64 -8.58
N LYS A 551 13.63 -11.50 -9.65
CA LYS A 551 12.36 -10.75 -9.59
C LYS A 551 11.41 -11.34 -8.55
N SER A 552 11.28 -12.66 -8.45
CA SER A 552 10.40 -13.31 -7.47
C SER A 552 10.96 -13.24 -6.03
N VAL A 553 12.28 -13.26 -5.83
CA VAL A 553 12.93 -13.08 -4.51
C VAL A 553 12.66 -11.68 -3.94
N VAL A 554 12.69 -10.65 -4.78
CA VAL A 554 12.37 -9.26 -4.37
C VAL A 554 10.98 -9.15 -3.74
N GLN A 555 10.10 -10.09 -4.08
CA GLN A 555 8.71 -10.21 -3.68
C GLN A 555 8.51 -11.11 -2.44
N SER A 556 9.61 -11.50 -1.78
CA SER A 556 9.68 -12.41 -0.63
C SER A 556 9.19 -13.83 -0.93
N ASN A 557 9.30 -14.29 -2.18
CA ASN A 557 9.00 -15.68 -2.51
C ASN A 557 10.13 -16.61 -2.05
N GLU A 558 9.86 -17.40 -1.01
CA GLU A 558 10.86 -18.29 -0.40
C GLU A 558 11.36 -19.38 -1.36
N ARG A 559 10.48 -19.92 -2.21
CA ARG A 559 10.85 -20.93 -3.21
C ARG A 559 11.82 -20.35 -4.24
N ALA A 560 11.55 -19.13 -4.70
CA ALA A 560 12.47 -18.44 -5.61
C ALA A 560 13.83 -18.18 -4.96
N SER A 561 13.85 -17.85 -3.66
CA SER A 561 15.09 -17.63 -2.90
C SER A 561 15.93 -18.90 -2.82
N HIS A 562 15.28 -20.04 -2.56
CA HIS A 562 15.93 -21.35 -2.58
C HIS A 562 16.50 -21.69 -3.96
N TYR A 563 15.71 -21.57 -5.03
CA TYR A 563 16.17 -21.91 -6.38
C TYR A 563 17.27 -20.97 -6.88
N LEU A 564 17.21 -19.68 -6.54
CA LEU A 564 18.28 -18.75 -6.86
C LEU A 564 19.58 -19.12 -6.14
N GLY A 565 19.50 -19.53 -4.87
CA GLY A 565 20.65 -20.04 -4.13
C GLY A 565 21.29 -21.26 -4.79
N LEU A 566 20.48 -22.24 -5.23
CA LEU A 566 20.96 -23.40 -5.97
C LEU A 566 21.59 -23.04 -7.32
N LEU A 567 20.98 -22.09 -8.05
CA LEU A 567 21.50 -21.64 -9.35
C LEU A 567 22.88 -20.99 -9.20
N LEU A 568 23.03 -20.10 -8.21
CA LEU A 568 24.29 -19.38 -7.96
C LEU A 568 25.39 -20.29 -7.41
N ALA A 569 25.05 -21.28 -6.57
CA ALA A 569 26.02 -22.23 -6.03
C ALA A 569 26.64 -23.16 -7.09
N ASN A 570 25.94 -23.37 -8.20
CA ASN A 570 26.36 -24.27 -9.28
C ASN A 570 26.85 -23.53 -10.54
N ALA A 571 26.96 -22.21 -10.51
CA ALA A 571 27.50 -21.44 -11.63
C ALA A 571 29.02 -21.65 -11.74
N PRO A 572 29.58 -21.99 -12.93
CA PRO A 572 31.02 -22.10 -13.09
C PRO A 572 31.69 -20.74 -12.87
N ASN A 573 32.69 -20.71 -11.99
CA ASN A 573 33.50 -19.52 -11.64
C ASN A 573 34.16 -18.88 -12.85
#